data_AF-A0A4Q3WR01-F1
#
_entry.id   AF-A0A4Q3WR01-F1
#
_cell.length_a   1.000
_cell.length_b   1.000
_cell.length_c   1.000
_cell.angle_alpha   90.00
_cell.angle_beta   90.00
_cell.angle_gamma   90.00
#
_symmetry.space_group_name_H-M   'P 1'
#
loop_
_entity.id
_entity.type
_entity.pdbx_description
1 polymer ?
#
loop_
_entity_poly.entity_id
_entity_poly.type
_entity_poly.pdbx_seq_one_letter_code
_entity_poly.pdbx_strand_id
1 'polypeptide(L)'
;ANNRVDVLFVAMGIPMQEKFIAAQLERMKTPVALGVGGSFDVYAGKFNRAPQYVQRMGLEWLYRVWIDPSRWKRMGYVPKFMVVALRTWIFGTKPGTKPTPDAF
;
A
#
# COMPACT_ATOMS: atom_id res chain seq x y z
N ALA A 1 2.94 -33.52 11.14
CA ALA A 1 2.77 -32.17 11.71
C ALA A 1 1.69 -31.46 10.90
N ASN A 2 0.58 -31.04 11.52
CA ASN A 2 -0.49 -30.33 10.84
C ASN A 2 -0.09 -28.84 10.76
N ASN A 3 0.69 -28.47 9.74
CA ASN A 3 1.34 -27.15 9.64
C ASN A 3 0.33 -26.12 9.12
N ARG A 4 -0.68 -25.79 9.93
CA ARG A 4 -1.61 -24.69 9.64
C ARG A 4 -0.83 -23.38 9.69
N VAL A 5 -1.00 -22.56 8.67
CA VAL A 5 -0.43 -21.22 8.59
C VAL A 5 -1.44 -20.25 9.19
N ASP A 6 -1.08 -19.60 10.30
CA ASP A 6 -1.93 -18.61 10.97
C ASP A 6 -1.90 -17.24 10.28
N VAL A 7 -0.72 -16.88 9.72
CA VAL A 7 -0.50 -15.60 9.05
C VAL A 7 0.32 -15.81 7.78
N LEU A 8 -0.18 -15.29 6.66
CA LEU A 8 0.49 -15.32 5.35
C LEU A 8 0.91 -13.90 4.93
N PHE A 9 2.21 -13.67 4.80
CA PHE A 9 2.75 -12.45 4.22
C PHE A 9 3.06 -12.63 2.73
N VAL A 10 2.54 -11.75 1.88
CA VAL A 10 2.70 -11.83 0.42
C VAL A 10 3.46 -10.61 -0.11
N ALA A 11 4.66 -10.82 -0.63
CA ALA A 11 5.56 -9.79 -1.15
C ALA A 11 5.69 -9.82 -2.68
N MET A 12 4.59 -10.04 -3.41
CA MET A 12 4.59 -10.15 -4.87
C MET A 12 4.37 -8.82 -5.60
N GLY A 13 4.06 -7.75 -4.86
CA GLY A 13 3.74 -6.43 -5.42
C GLY A 13 2.34 -6.35 -6.04
N ILE A 14 1.88 -5.12 -6.27
CA ILE A 14 0.55 -4.83 -6.82
C ILE A 14 0.58 -4.98 -8.34
N PRO A 15 -0.39 -5.62 -9.00
CA PRO A 15 -1.65 -6.18 -8.46
C PRO A 15 -1.60 -7.70 -8.18
N MET A 16 -0.41 -8.31 -8.28
CA MET A 16 -0.29 -9.77 -8.21
C MET A 16 -0.52 -10.30 -6.80
N GLN A 17 -0.11 -9.57 -5.77
CA GLN A 17 -0.34 -9.96 -4.38
C GLN A 17 -1.84 -10.07 -4.06
N GLU A 18 -2.66 -9.12 -4.53
CA GLU A 18 -4.10 -9.12 -4.28
C GLU A 18 -4.78 -10.30 -5.00
N LYS A 19 -4.39 -10.54 -6.25
CA LYS A 19 -4.90 -11.66 -7.05
C LYS A 19 -4.51 -13.00 -6.45
N PHE A 20 -3.26 -13.14 -6.00
CA PHE A 20 -2.78 -14.34 -5.35
C PHE A 20 -3.54 -14.63 -4.05
N ILE A 21 -3.68 -13.62 -3.19
CA ILE A 21 -4.43 -13.76 -1.93
C ILE A 21 -5.87 -14.16 -2.24
N ALA A 22 -6.56 -13.44 -3.13
CA ALA A 22 -7.94 -13.75 -3.49
C ALA A 22 -8.11 -15.18 -4.03
N ALA A 23 -7.17 -15.66 -4.86
CA ALA A 23 -7.23 -17.00 -5.44
C ALA A 23 -6.86 -18.13 -4.46
N GLN A 24 -6.13 -17.84 -3.38
CA GLN A 24 -5.58 -18.86 -2.48
C GLN A 24 -6.19 -18.86 -1.08
N LEU A 25 -6.88 -17.78 -0.68
CA LEU A 25 -7.40 -17.61 0.67
C LEU A 25 -8.33 -18.75 1.09
N GLU A 26 -9.28 -19.13 0.22
CA GLU A 26 -10.22 -20.23 0.49
C GLU A 26 -9.52 -21.60 0.62
N ARG A 27 -8.47 -21.82 -0.18
CA ARG A 27 -7.76 -23.10 -0.22
C ARG A 27 -6.80 -23.28 0.95
N MET A 28 -6.12 -22.21 1.36
CA MET A 28 -5.10 -22.22 2.40
C MET A 28 -5.68 -22.30 3.82
N LYS A 29 -6.96 -21.94 4.00
CA LYS A 29 -7.63 -21.87 5.32
C LYS A 29 -6.85 -21.03 6.34
N THR A 30 -6.09 -20.04 5.84
CA THR A 30 -5.30 -19.13 6.67
C THR A 30 -6.21 -18.00 7.17
N PRO A 31 -6.29 -17.75 8.49
CA PRO A 31 -7.12 -16.69 9.05
C PRO A 31 -6.76 -15.29 8.54
N VAL A 32 -5.47 -15.02 8.30
CA VAL A 32 -4.98 -13.69 7.93
C VAL A 32 -3.96 -13.77 6.78
N ALA A 33 -4.23 -13.06 5.68
CA ALA A 33 -3.27 -12.83 4.60
C ALA A 33 -3.02 -11.33 4.41
N LEU A 34 -1.75 -10.93 4.34
CA LEU A 34 -1.34 -9.53 4.26
C LEU A 34 -0.35 -9.32 3.11
N GLY A 35 -0.74 -8.45 2.17
CA GLY A 35 0.16 -7.96 1.12
C GLY A 35 1.17 -6.98 1.71
N VAL A 36 2.44 -7.37 1.81
CA VAL A 36 3.52 -6.52 2.37
C VAL A 36 4.22 -5.71 1.28
N GLY A 37 3.97 -6.00 0.00
CA GLY A 37 4.66 -5.38 -1.13
C GLY A 37 6.19 -5.45 -0.98
N GLY A 38 6.86 -4.35 -1.32
CA GLY A 38 8.33 -4.24 -1.22
C GLY A 38 8.89 -4.04 0.19
N SER A 39 8.10 -4.25 1.26
CA SER A 39 8.58 -4.07 2.64
C SER A 39 9.71 -5.04 2.98
N PHE A 40 9.67 -6.27 2.45
CA PHE A 40 10.74 -7.24 2.63
C PHE A 40 12.01 -6.87 1.87
N ASP A 41 11.93 -6.25 0.69
CA ASP A 41 13.12 -5.77 -0.02
C ASP A 41 13.87 -4.71 0.80
N VAL A 42 13.14 -3.87 1.53
CA VAL A 42 13.74 -2.88 2.45
C VAL A 42 14.35 -3.55 3.67
N TYR A 43 13.67 -4.54 4.26
CA TYR A 43 14.19 -5.28 5.42
C TYR A 43 15.42 -6.12 5.07
N ALA A 44 15.45 -6.69 3.86
CA ALA A 44 16.58 -7.46 3.32
C ALA A 44 17.76 -6.57 2.86
N GLY A 45 17.68 -5.24 3.01
CA GLY A 45 18.74 -4.31 2.63
C GLY A 45 18.90 -4.09 1.12
N LYS A 46 17.96 -4.57 0.30
CA LYS A 46 18.00 -4.44 -1.16
C LYS A 46 17.63 -3.04 -1.64
N PHE A 47 16.80 -2.31 -0.89
CA PHE A 47 16.51 -0.90 -1.14
C PHE A 47 16.78 -0.05 0.10
N ASN A 48 17.53 1.03 -0.09
CA ASN A 48 17.70 2.05 0.94
C ASN A 48 16.40 2.83 1.11
N ARG A 49 15.95 2.99 2.36
CA ARG A 49 14.85 3.91 2.67
C ARG A 49 15.27 5.34 2.39
N ALA A 50 14.28 6.22 2.20
CA ALA A 50 14.53 7.65 2.17
C ALA A 50 15.25 8.11 3.45
N PRO A 51 16.06 9.18 3.40
CA PRO A 51 16.67 9.75 4.60
C PRO A 51 15.63 10.05 5.70
N GLN A 52 16.02 9.96 6.97
CA GLN A 52 15.08 10.11 8.09
C GLN A 52 14.33 11.45 8.09
N TYR A 53 14.95 12.55 7.63
CA TYR A 53 14.28 13.84 7.53
C TYR A 53 13.13 13.81 6.51
N VAL A 54 13.31 13.10 5.38
CA VAL A 54 12.27 12.92 4.36
C VAL A 54 11.12 12.06 4.89
N GLN A 55 11.45 11.01 5.63
CA GLN A 55 10.45 10.16 6.29
C GLN A 55 9.62 10.97 7.31
N ARG A 56 10.27 11.80 8.14
CA ARG A 56 9.60 12.66 9.14
C ARG A 56 8.70 13.71 8.50
N MET A 57 9.05 14.20 7.31
CA MET A 57 8.21 15.11 6.53
C MET A 57 7.04 14.41 5.82
N GLY A 58 6.95 13.07 5.85
CA GLY A 58 5.95 12.32 5.09
C GLY A 58 6.16 12.35 3.56
N LEU A 59 7.34 12.77 3.10
CA LEU A 59 7.68 12.95 1.68
C LEU A 59 8.37 11.74 1.06
N GLU A 60 8.31 10.58 1.73
CA GLU A 60 8.95 9.36 1.21
C GLU A 60 8.38 8.94 -0.15
N TRP A 61 7.08 9.16 -0.38
CA TRP A 61 6.45 8.89 -1.67
C TRP A 61 7.07 9.74 -2.79
N LEU A 62 7.37 11.01 -2.51
CA LEU A 62 7.95 11.95 -3.47
C LEU A 62 9.39 11.57 -3.79
N TYR A 63 10.17 11.20 -2.77
CA TYR A 63 11.53 10.69 -2.93
C TYR A 63 11.57 9.42 -3.78
N ARG A 64 10.61 8.51 -3.60
CA ARG A 64 10.50 7.28 -4.40
C ARG A 64 10.16 7.56 -5.87
N VAL A 65 9.33 8.57 -6.15
CA VAL A 65 9.06 9.01 -7.54
C VAL A 65 10.30 9.63 -8.17
N TRP A 66 11.05 10.41 -7.39
CA TRP A 66 12.26 11.08 -7.89
C TRP A 66 13.36 10.09 -8.27
N ILE A 67 13.54 9.00 -7.49
CA ILE A 67 14.52 7.95 -7.79
C ILE A 67 14.08 7.06 -8.96
N ASP A 68 12.80 6.73 -9.04
CA ASP A 68 12.27 5.81 -10.06
C ASP A 68 11.09 6.44 -10.79
N PRO A 69 11.35 7.26 -11.83
CA PRO A 69 10.31 7.97 -12.57
C PRO A 69 9.37 7.01 -13.31
N SER A 70 9.73 5.73 -13.50
CA SER A 70 8.82 4.73 -14.08
C SER A 70 7.56 4.52 -13.22
N ARG A 71 7.64 4.82 -11.92
CA ARG A 71 6.54 4.71 -10.96
C ARG A 71 5.54 5.85 -11.02
N TRP A 72 5.85 6.95 -11.72
CA TRP A 72 4.97 8.13 -11.90
C TRP A 72 3.53 7.74 -12.27
N LYS A 73 3.36 6.76 -13.17
CA LYS A 73 2.04 6.32 -13.65
C LYS A 73 1.11 5.87 -12.53
N ARG A 74 1.67 5.27 -11.47
CA ARG A 74 0.92 4.84 -10.27
C ARG A 74 0.82 5.93 -9.21
N MET A 75 1.79 6.85 -9.14
CA MET A 75 1.74 7.94 -8.16
C MET A 75 0.78 9.07 -8.54
N GLY A 76 0.23 9.12 -9.76
CA GLY A 76 -0.81 10.10 -10.14
C GLY A 76 -2.09 10.03 -9.29
N TYR A 77 -2.34 8.91 -8.60
CA TYR A 77 -3.45 8.78 -7.65
C TYR A 77 -3.18 9.49 -6.31
N VAL A 78 -1.91 9.72 -5.95
CA VAL A 78 -1.53 10.35 -4.68
C VAL A 78 -1.97 11.82 -4.62
N PRO A 79 -1.74 12.67 -5.63
CA PRO A 79 -2.29 14.03 -5.65
C PRO A 79 -3.82 14.08 -5.55
N LYS A 80 -4.52 13.17 -6.25
CA LYS A 80 -5.99 13.09 -6.17
C LYS A 80 -6.45 12.76 -4.75
N PHE A 81 -5.81 11.77 -4.12
CA PHE A 81 -6.08 11.42 -2.73
C PHE A 81 -5.78 12.59 -1.79
N MET A 82 -4.66 13.29 -1.97
CA MET A 82 -4.31 14.46 -1.16
C MET A 82 -5.37 15.55 -1.24
N VAL A 83 -5.87 15.87 -2.44
CA VAL A 83 -6.95 16.86 -2.62
C VAL A 83 -8.22 16.42 -1.91
N VAL A 84 -8.62 15.15 -2.05
CA VAL A 84 -9.80 14.61 -1.36
C VAL A 84 -9.62 14.64 0.15
N ALA A 85 -8.45 14.24 0.66
CA ALA A 85 -8.13 14.24 2.08
C ALA A 85 -8.12 15.66 2.66
N LEU A 86 -7.47 16.62 1.99
CA LEU A 86 -7.46 18.03 2.39
C LEU A 86 -8.87 18.64 2.35
N ARG A 87 -9.63 18.40 1.29
CA ARG A 87 -11.02 18.86 1.20
C ARG A 87 -11.85 18.30 2.35
N THR A 88 -11.68 17.01 2.64
CA THR A 88 -12.37 16.34 3.75
C THR A 88 -11.99 16.93 5.11
N TRP A 89 -10.70 17.24 5.32
CA TRP A 89 -10.19 17.82 6.55
C TRP A 89 -10.65 19.27 6.75
N ILE A 90 -10.61 20.09 5.69
CA ILE A 90 -10.99 21.53 5.74
C ILE A 90 -12.50 21.70 5.87
N PHE A 91 -13.29 20.94 5.11
CA PHE A 91 -14.75 21.15 5.04
C PHE A 91 -15.55 20.25 5.98
N GLY A 92 -14.88 19.34 6.71
CA GLY A 92 -15.51 18.37 7.60
C GLY A 92 -16.32 17.32 6.84
N THR A 93 -16.12 16.04 7.14
CA THR A 93 -17.05 15.00 6.66
C THR A 93 -18.44 15.28 7.22
N LYS A 94 -19.45 15.32 6.35
CA LYS A 94 -20.80 15.00 6.80
C LYS A 94 -20.75 13.57 7.37
N PRO A 95 -21.10 13.32 8.63
CA PRO A 95 -21.10 11.97 9.17
C PRO A 95 -22.05 11.09 8.31
N GLY A 96 -21.53 10.00 7.73
CA GLY A 96 -22.31 9.01 7.00
C GLY A 96 -22.08 8.88 5.48
N THR A 97 -21.22 9.69 4.85
CA THR A 97 -20.89 9.49 3.43
C THR A 97 -19.90 8.33 3.26
N LYS A 98 -20.39 7.17 2.80
CA LYS A 98 -19.52 6.08 2.34
C LYS A 98 -18.71 6.58 1.13
N PRO A 99 -17.40 6.31 1.06
CA PRO A 99 -16.64 6.62 -0.14
C PRO A 99 -17.25 5.87 -1.33
N THR A 100 -17.54 6.58 -2.41
CA THR A 100 -18.08 6.01 -3.64
C THR A 100 -17.05 5.02 -4.22
N PRO A 101 -17.43 3.78 -4.60
CA PRO A 101 -16.51 2.75 -5.07
C PRO A 101 -15.64 3.16 -6.27
N ASP A 102 -16.12 4.15 -7.02
CA ASP A 102 -15.59 4.76 -8.23
C ASP A 102 -14.46 5.79 -7.98
N ALA A 103 -14.07 6.03 -6.73
CA ALA A 103 -13.00 6.96 -6.37
C ALA A 103 -11.56 6.42 -6.57
N PHE A 104 -11.39 5.18 -7.04
CA PHE A 104 -10.08 4.57 -7.32
C PHE A 104 -10.04 3.86 -8.68
#